data_AF-A0AAE7GR67-F1
#
_entry.id   AF-A0AAE7GR67-F1
#
_cell.length_a   1.000
_cell.length_b   1.000
_cell.length_c   1.000
_cell.angle_alpha   90.00
_cell.angle_beta   90.00
_cell.angle_gamma   90.00
#
_symmetry.space_group_name_H-M   'P 1'
#
loop_
_entity.id
_entity.type
_entity.pdbx_description
1 polymer ?
#
loop_
_entity_poly.entity_id
_entity_poly.type
_entity_poly.pdbx_seq_one_letter_code
_entity_poly.pdbx_strand_id
1 'polypeptide(L)'
;MSTINCYEPDFVRAFLAHNPDSPLHVQMTWQHEIRQSLALTDIASCTAALGDANAFVLHVTQSDCNSQSALLSPRDRVLNQAALNAVTIAGLTPDLRLYALGIMLSWSEKLPGDDADTLAKIASQPNVLADYAATGKLQNQFSRLPALPQLQCHLLSLMGGLTFDWEILPESPRKMTLPLQLSLLMMQDANSEALLLQQLQKQWHKAHQQYFAEEAWIFSNYLIYRLYHDTFPQHESASITQRLFELVTDFYLIRTLLSLWTLDGSPLSQADIFALFTLLERWRHSEESASVRQQVQAILPADYLLSAFSLLIC
;
A
#
# COMPACT_ATOMS: atom_id res chain seq x y z
N MET A 1 6.99 -36.63 -10.06
CA MET A 1 6.15 -35.67 -9.34
C MET A 1 6.56 -34.29 -9.81
N SER A 2 5.61 -33.44 -10.21
CA SER A 2 5.93 -32.07 -10.60
C SER A 2 6.20 -31.28 -9.33
N THR A 3 7.33 -30.58 -9.25
CA THR A 3 7.64 -29.68 -8.13
C THR A 3 7.38 -28.24 -8.53
N ILE A 4 7.01 -27.41 -7.56
CA ILE A 4 6.77 -25.97 -7.72
C ILE A 4 7.61 -25.18 -6.73
N ASN A 5 7.88 -23.92 -7.08
CA ASN A 5 8.62 -23.03 -6.20
C ASN A 5 7.74 -22.58 -5.04
N CYS A 6 8.27 -22.65 -3.83
CA CYS A 6 7.73 -22.02 -2.63
C CYS A 6 8.61 -20.83 -2.25
N TYR A 7 8.04 -19.64 -2.30
CA TYR A 7 8.69 -18.37 -1.99
C TYR A 7 8.41 -17.98 -0.55
N GLU A 8 9.46 -17.82 0.24
CA GLU A 8 9.40 -17.41 1.64
C GLU A 8 10.25 -16.14 1.84
N PRO A 9 9.64 -14.98 2.07
CA PRO A 9 10.35 -13.77 2.46
C PRO A 9 11.02 -13.89 3.83
N ASP A 10 12.15 -13.21 4.03
CA ASP A 10 12.90 -13.20 5.30
C ASP A 10 12.04 -12.80 6.51
N PHE A 11 11.10 -11.85 6.35
CA PHE A 11 10.23 -11.45 7.45
C PHE A 11 9.33 -12.58 7.97
N VAL A 12 8.89 -13.48 7.07
CA VAL A 12 8.06 -14.63 7.45
C VAL A 12 8.90 -15.60 8.26
N ARG A 13 10.10 -15.93 7.78
CA ARG A 13 11.03 -16.83 8.45
C ARG A 13 11.43 -16.32 9.84
N ALA A 14 11.83 -15.05 9.92
CA ALA A 14 12.24 -14.43 11.19
C ALA A 14 11.09 -14.43 12.21
N PHE A 15 9.86 -14.17 11.76
CA PHE A 15 8.69 -14.19 12.61
C PHE A 15 8.32 -15.61 13.09
N LEU A 16 8.27 -16.59 12.16
CA LEU A 16 7.89 -17.97 12.48
C LEU A 16 8.96 -18.71 13.32
N ALA A 17 10.23 -18.31 13.23
CA ALA A 17 11.28 -18.84 14.11
C ALA A 17 10.96 -18.61 15.60
N HIS A 18 10.23 -17.55 15.92
CA HIS A 18 9.79 -17.22 17.28
C HIS A 18 8.32 -17.55 17.54
N ASN A 19 7.52 -17.71 16.48
CA ASN A 19 6.07 -17.92 16.53
C ASN A 19 5.61 -19.02 15.54
N PRO A 20 6.05 -20.28 15.72
CA PRO A 20 5.94 -21.33 14.69
C PRO A 20 4.49 -21.68 14.30
N ASP A 21 3.55 -21.58 15.23
CA ASP A 21 2.13 -21.93 15.01
C ASP A 21 1.22 -20.69 14.97
N SER A 22 1.79 -19.53 14.61
CA SER A 22 1.03 -18.28 14.63
C SER A 22 -0.14 -18.31 13.64
N PRO A 23 -1.36 -17.91 14.06
CA PRO A 23 -2.51 -17.81 13.16
C PRO A 23 -2.35 -16.69 12.12
N LEU A 24 -1.32 -15.86 12.26
CA LEU A 24 -0.99 -14.81 11.30
C LEU A 24 -0.26 -15.35 10.07
N HIS A 25 0.19 -16.62 10.08
CA HIS A 25 0.81 -17.24 8.93
C HIS A 25 -0.20 -17.40 7.78
N VAL A 26 0.16 -16.89 6.60
CA VAL A 26 -0.67 -17.00 5.40
C VAL A 26 0.12 -17.72 4.31
N GLN A 27 -0.47 -18.79 3.78
CA GLN A 27 0.06 -19.51 2.62
C GLN A 27 -0.89 -19.38 1.44
N MET A 28 -0.41 -18.75 0.36
CA MET A 28 -1.12 -18.69 -0.91
C MET A 28 -0.59 -19.79 -1.83
N THR A 29 -1.48 -20.61 -2.38
CA THR A 29 -1.11 -21.80 -3.17
C THR A 29 -1.78 -21.75 -4.53
N TRP A 30 -0.98 -21.74 -5.58
CA TRP A 30 -1.41 -21.91 -6.98
C TRP A 30 -0.75 -23.14 -7.59
N GLN A 31 -1.22 -23.55 -8.77
CA GLN A 31 -0.69 -24.72 -9.48
C GLN A 31 0.81 -24.66 -9.79
N HIS A 32 1.39 -23.46 -9.82
CA HIS A 32 2.77 -23.21 -10.28
C HIS A 32 3.69 -22.63 -9.19
N GLU A 33 3.13 -22.13 -8.10
CA GLU A 33 3.89 -21.47 -7.04
C GLU A 33 3.13 -21.46 -5.72
N ILE A 34 3.90 -21.43 -4.62
CA ILE A 34 3.44 -21.17 -3.27
C ILE A 34 4.11 -19.88 -2.78
N ARG A 35 3.36 -19.03 -2.10
CA ARG A 35 3.89 -17.83 -1.44
C ARG A 35 3.56 -17.87 0.03
N GLN A 36 4.58 -17.75 0.86
CA GLN A 36 4.44 -17.54 2.31
C GLN A 36 4.39 -16.05 2.61
N SER A 37 3.52 -15.66 3.54
CA SER A 37 3.34 -14.28 4.01
C SER A 37 2.80 -14.27 5.44
N LEU A 38 2.60 -13.08 6.01
CA LEU A 38 1.90 -12.90 7.28
C LEU A 38 0.75 -11.92 7.12
N ALA A 39 -0.34 -12.13 7.85
CA ALA A 39 -1.31 -11.09 8.11
C ALA A 39 -0.68 -10.02 9.01
N LEU A 40 -0.65 -8.77 8.53
CA LEU A 40 -0.10 -7.62 9.25
C LEU A 40 -1.10 -6.99 10.24
N THR A 41 -1.97 -7.81 10.83
CA THR A 41 -2.99 -7.40 11.81
C THR A 41 -2.49 -7.47 13.25
N ASP A 42 -1.20 -7.70 13.48
CA ASP A 42 -0.54 -7.60 14.78
C ASP A 42 0.76 -6.78 14.69
N ILE A 43 1.15 -6.15 15.80
CA ILE A 43 2.35 -5.30 15.85
C ILE A 43 3.60 -6.12 15.55
N ALA A 44 3.70 -7.36 16.04
CA ALA A 44 4.88 -8.19 15.83
C ALA A 44 5.04 -8.60 14.36
N SER A 45 3.94 -8.92 13.66
CA SER A 45 4.00 -9.22 12.22
C SER A 45 4.30 -7.97 11.40
N CYS A 46 3.71 -6.82 11.73
CA CYS A 46 4.06 -5.52 11.13
C CYS A 46 5.54 -5.18 11.32
N THR A 47 6.06 -5.35 12.54
CA THR A 47 7.46 -5.09 12.86
C THR A 47 8.39 -5.97 12.04
N ALA A 48 8.07 -7.27 11.92
CA ALA A 48 8.86 -8.19 11.10
C ALA A 48 8.90 -7.74 9.62
N ALA A 49 7.76 -7.35 9.04
CA ALA A 49 7.69 -6.97 7.63
C ALA A 49 8.29 -5.59 7.33
N LEU A 50 8.14 -4.62 8.24
CA LEU A 50 8.46 -3.22 7.97
C LEU A 50 9.77 -2.75 8.62
N GLY A 51 10.24 -3.44 9.66
CA GLY A 51 11.37 -3.01 10.48
C GLY A 51 12.76 -3.25 9.89
N ASP A 52 12.90 -4.14 8.91
CA ASP A 52 14.18 -4.47 8.28
C ASP A 52 14.18 -4.14 6.77
N ALA A 53 15.21 -3.44 6.29
CA ALA A 53 15.39 -3.13 4.88
C ALA A 53 15.48 -4.39 3.99
N ASN A 54 15.87 -5.54 4.56
CA ASN A 54 16.00 -6.82 3.86
C ASN A 54 14.81 -7.77 4.10
N ALA A 55 13.73 -7.30 4.75
CA ALA A 55 12.55 -8.11 5.09
C ALA A 55 11.99 -8.93 3.91
N PHE A 56 12.14 -8.44 2.68
CA PHE A 56 11.60 -9.05 1.45
C PHE A 56 12.62 -9.86 0.64
N VAL A 57 13.81 -10.14 1.16
CA VAL A 57 14.72 -11.11 0.53
C VAL A 57 14.01 -12.47 0.47
N LEU A 58 13.90 -13.02 -0.75
CA LEU A 58 13.14 -14.24 -1.02
C LEU A 58 14.03 -15.48 -0.93
N HIS A 59 13.54 -16.48 -0.18
CA HIS A 59 14.10 -17.82 -0.17
C HIS A 59 13.20 -18.76 -0.95
N VAL A 60 13.80 -19.53 -1.84
CA VAL A 60 13.07 -20.44 -2.74
C VAL A 60 13.35 -21.88 -2.36
N THR A 61 12.29 -22.60 -2.03
CA THR A 61 12.33 -24.06 -1.82
C THR A 61 11.47 -24.76 -2.87
N GLN A 62 11.65 -26.07 -3.01
CA GLN A 62 10.82 -26.90 -3.89
C GLN A 62 9.74 -27.60 -3.05
N SER A 63 8.50 -27.52 -3.51
CA SER A 63 7.35 -28.17 -2.89
C SER A 63 6.61 -29.02 -3.92
N ASP A 64 5.83 -30.00 -3.46
CA ASP A 64 5.01 -30.81 -4.35
C ASP A 64 3.89 -29.97 -4.99
N CYS A 65 3.69 -30.15 -6.30
CA CYS A 65 2.59 -29.52 -7.02
C CYS A 65 1.26 -30.09 -6.57
N ASN A 66 0.33 -29.21 -6.18
CA ASN A 66 -1.07 -29.55 -6.00
C ASN A 66 -1.89 -29.14 -7.24
N SER A 67 -2.25 -30.10 -8.08
CA SER A 67 -3.02 -29.85 -9.31
C SER A 67 -4.47 -29.39 -9.05
N GLN A 68 -4.96 -29.47 -7.81
CA GLN A 68 -6.29 -28.99 -7.42
C GLN A 68 -6.30 -27.50 -7.02
N SER A 69 -5.13 -26.89 -6.86
CA SER A 69 -5.01 -25.47 -6.54
C SER A 69 -5.48 -24.59 -7.70
N ALA A 70 -5.85 -23.35 -7.38
CA ALA A 70 -6.26 -22.37 -8.39
C ALA A 70 -5.12 -22.04 -9.36
N LEU A 71 -5.49 -21.69 -10.60
CA LEU A 71 -4.56 -21.22 -11.61
C LEU A 71 -4.38 -19.71 -11.48
N LEU A 72 -3.16 -19.24 -11.22
CA LEU A 72 -2.80 -17.85 -11.46
C LEU A 72 -2.44 -17.68 -12.93
N SER A 73 -3.18 -16.83 -13.66
CA SER A 73 -2.98 -16.69 -15.10
C SER A 73 -1.57 -16.19 -15.43
N PRO A 74 -1.03 -16.51 -16.62
CA PRO A 74 0.28 -16.00 -17.05
C PRO A 74 0.36 -14.46 -16.98
N ARG A 75 -0.74 -13.80 -17.35
CA ARG A 75 -0.85 -12.34 -17.30
C ARG A 75 -0.82 -11.80 -15.88
N ASP A 76 -1.58 -12.38 -14.96
CA ASP A 76 -1.58 -11.93 -13.55
C ASP A 76 -0.20 -12.07 -12.92
N ARG A 77 0.52 -13.16 -13.22
CA ARG A 77 1.90 -13.36 -12.77
C ARG A 77 2.83 -12.26 -13.27
N VAL A 78 2.76 -11.96 -14.57
CA VAL A 78 3.60 -10.93 -15.21
C VAL A 78 3.23 -9.53 -14.70
N LEU A 79 1.94 -9.22 -14.54
CA LEU A 79 1.48 -7.95 -13.99
C LEU A 79 1.93 -7.76 -12.54
N ASN A 80 1.79 -8.80 -11.71
CA ASN A 80 2.22 -8.74 -10.31
C ASN A 80 3.74 -8.52 -10.21
N GLN A 81 4.53 -9.26 -11.00
CA GLN A 81 5.97 -9.06 -11.03
C GLN A 81 6.37 -7.68 -11.57
N ALA A 82 5.70 -7.19 -12.62
CA ALA A 82 5.94 -5.85 -13.14
C ALA A 82 5.57 -4.77 -12.11
N ALA A 83 4.49 -4.96 -11.36
CA ALA A 83 4.06 -4.05 -10.29
C ALA A 83 5.10 -4.01 -9.16
N LEU A 84 5.58 -5.17 -8.71
CA LEU A 84 6.65 -5.28 -7.72
C LEU A 84 7.91 -4.54 -8.20
N ASN A 85 8.34 -4.79 -9.44
CA ASN A 85 9.50 -4.13 -10.03
C ASN A 85 9.33 -2.60 -10.11
N ALA A 86 8.11 -2.12 -10.40
CA ALA A 86 7.81 -0.68 -10.49
C ALA A 86 7.90 0.02 -9.13
N VAL A 87 7.42 -0.60 -8.04
CA VAL A 87 7.49 0.00 -6.70
C VAL A 87 8.89 -0.15 -6.05
N THR A 88 9.77 -0.94 -6.65
CA THR A 88 11.18 -1.08 -6.23
C THR A 88 12.16 -0.25 -7.05
N ILE A 89 11.69 0.61 -7.96
CA ILE A 89 12.57 1.53 -8.70
C ILE A 89 13.31 2.43 -7.69
N ALA A 90 14.64 2.40 -7.77
CA ALA A 90 15.51 3.10 -6.82
C ALA A 90 15.36 4.63 -6.92
N GLY A 91 15.56 5.30 -5.79
CA GLY A 91 15.56 6.77 -5.70
C GLY A 91 14.18 7.44 -5.79
N LEU A 92 13.09 6.67 -5.91
CA LEU A 92 11.74 7.21 -5.89
C LEU A 92 11.17 7.29 -4.48
N THR A 93 10.47 8.38 -4.18
CA THR A 93 9.61 8.53 -3.00
C THR A 93 8.41 7.57 -3.09
N PRO A 94 7.73 7.27 -1.98
CA PRO A 94 6.52 6.43 -1.99
C PRO A 94 5.45 6.94 -2.97
N ASP A 95 5.22 8.26 -3.03
CA ASP A 95 4.25 8.88 -3.94
C ASP A 95 4.63 8.66 -5.42
N LEU A 96 5.92 8.83 -5.76
CA LEU A 96 6.41 8.60 -7.13
C LEU A 96 6.38 7.12 -7.53
N ARG A 97 6.54 6.20 -6.59
CA ARG A 97 6.39 4.74 -6.85
C ARG A 97 4.95 4.38 -7.17
N LEU A 98 4.00 4.90 -6.40
CA LEU A 98 2.57 4.71 -6.67
C LEU A 98 2.15 5.37 -7.99
N TYR A 99 2.74 6.52 -8.33
CA TYR A 99 2.53 7.16 -9.62
C TYR A 99 3.07 6.30 -10.79
N ALA A 100 4.31 5.81 -10.69
CA ALA A 100 4.91 4.92 -11.68
C ALA A 100 4.09 3.64 -11.86
N LEU A 101 3.64 3.05 -10.75
CA LEU A 101 2.74 1.90 -10.74
C LEU A 101 1.47 2.21 -11.52
N GLY A 102 0.82 3.34 -11.27
CA GLY A 102 -0.39 3.71 -12.01
C GLY A 102 -0.18 3.94 -13.50
N ILE A 103 0.95 4.52 -13.90
CA ILE A 103 1.33 4.63 -15.33
C ILE A 103 1.45 3.24 -15.95
N MET A 104 2.19 2.33 -15.29
CA MET A 104 2.41 0.96 -15.76
C MET A 104 1.09 0.22 -15.95
N LEU A 105 0.22 0.28 -14.95
CA LEU A 105 -1.08 -0.39 -14.96
C LEU A 105 -2.00 0.17 -16.06
N SER A 106 -2.11 1.50 -16.16
CA SER A 106 -2.90 2.15 -17.21
C SER A 106 -2.43 1.80 -18.62
N TRP A 107 -1.11 1.64 -18.79
CA TRP A 107 -0.56 1.17 -20.05
C TRP A 107 -0.88 -0.30 -20.32
N SER A 108 -0.80 -1.15 -19.29
CA SER A 108 -1.09 -2.57 -19.41
C SER A 108 -2.54 -2.86 -19.82
N GLU A 109 -3.50 -2.03 -19.41
CA GLU A 109 -4.92 -2.14 -19.82
C GLU A 109 -5.09 -1.90 -21.34
N LYS A 110 -4.20 -1.14 -21.97
CA LYS A 110 -4.21 -0.90 -23.42
C LYS A 110 -3.62 -2.07 -24.22
N LEU A 111 -3.05 -3.06 -23.54
CA LEU A 111 -2.49 -4.27 -24.13
C LEU A 111 -3.19 -5.51 -23.54
N PRO A 112 -4.44 -5.79 -23.92
CA PRO A 112 -5.17 -6.95 -23.44
C PRO A 112 -4.59 -8.25 -24.04
N GLY A 113 -4.74 -9.36 -23.31
CA GLY A 113 -4.36 -10.70 -23.77
C GLY A 113 -3.13 -11.28 -23.07
N ASP A 114 -2.90 -12.56 -23.35
CA ASP A 114 -1.94 -13.42 -22.65
C ASP A 114 -0.88 -14.00 -23.61
N ASP A 115 -0.76 -13.46 -24.82
CA ASP A 115 0.26 -13.90 -25.78
C ASP A 115 1.66 -13.46 -25.34
N ALA A 116 2.68 -14.20 -25.78
CA ALA A 116 4.05 -13.99 -25.32
C ALA A 116 4.60 -12.59 -25.62
N ASP A 117 4.18 -11.94 -26.71
CA ASP A 117 4.64 -10.60 -27.09
C ASP A 117 4.01 -9.54 -26.16
N THR A 118 2.71 -9.65 -25.91
CA THR A 118 2.01 -8.81 -24.92
C THR A 118 2.60 -8.94 -23.51
N LEU A 119 2.87 -10.17 -23.06
CA LEU A 119 3.45 -10.42 -21.75
C LEU A 119 4.88 -9.85 -21.64
N ALA A 120 5.72 -10.00 -22.67
CA ALA A 120 7.07 -9.43 -22.70
C ALA A 120 7.05 -7.89 -22.66
N LYS A 121 6.07 -7.28 -23.35
CA LYS A 121 5.83 -5.84 -23.33
C LYS A 121 5.47 -5.32 -21.93
N ILE A 122 4.59 -6.02 -21.20
CA ILE A 122 4.25 -5.69 -19.81
C ILE A 122 5.47 -5.85 -18.90
N ALA A 123 6.18 -6.98 -19.00
CA ALA A 123 7.34 -7.27 -18.17
C ALA A 123 8.48 -6.23 -18.31
N SER A 124 8.60 -5.57 -19.47
CA SER A 124 9.63 -4.57 -19.73
C SER A 124 9.27 -3.13 -19.29
N GLN A 125 8.01 -2.85 -18.94
CA GLN A 125 7.57 -1.50 -18.53
C GLN A 125 8.33 -0.92 -17.34
N PRO A 126 8.64 -1.69 -16.28
CA PRO A 126 9.39 -1.15 -15.14
C PRO A 126 10.76 -0.60 -15.55
N ASN A 127 11.42 -1.19 -16.55
CA ASN A 127 12.70 -0.69 -17.05
C ASN A 127 12.55 0.67 -17.73
N VAL A 128 11.50 0.85 -18.54
CA VAL A 128 11.18 2.15 -19.17
C VAL A 128 10.89 3.22 -18.11
N LEU A 129 10.18 2.85 -17.04
CA LEU A 129 9.89 3.76 -15.93
C LEU A 129 11.15 4.08 -15.11
N ALA A 130 12.06 3.13 -14.96
CA ALA A 130 13.36 3.36 -14.33
C ALA A 130 14.20 4.37 -15.14
N ASP A 131 14.21 4.28 -16.47
CA ASP A 131 14.86 5.27 -17.34
C ASP A 131 14.23 6.66 -17.18
N TYR A 132 12.89 6.73 -17.06
CA TYR A 132 12.18 7.99 -16.81
C TYR A 132 12.48 8.57 -15.42
N ALA A 133 12.66 7.72 -14.41
CA ALA A 133 13.06 8.13 -13.07
C ALA A 133 14.50 8.68 -13.09
N ALA A 134 15.43 8.01 -13.77
CA ALA A 134 16.83 8.41 -13.87
C ALA A 134 17.01 9.74 -14.60
N THR A 135 16.17 10.01 -15.61
CA THR A 135 16.20 11.25 -16.40
C THR A 135 15.38 12.40 -15.78
N GLY A 136 14.75 12.20 -14.63
CA GLY A 136 13.90 13.21 -13.98
C GLY A 136 12.53 13.40 -14.67
N LYS A 137 12.23 12.64 -15.71
CA LYS A 137 10.99 12.78 -16.50
C LYS A 137 9.77 12.41 -15.66
N LEU A 138 9.86 11.37 -14.84
CA LEU A 138 8.77 10.92 -13.99
C LEU A 138 8.37 12.02 -12.98
N GLN A 139 9.36 12.64 -12.34
CA GLN A 139 9.19 13.72 -11.38
C GLN A 139 8.58 14.96 -12.05
N ASN A 140 9.07 15.32 -13.24
CA ASN A 140 8.53 16.42 -14.04
C ASN A 140 7.08 16.20 -14.49
N GLN A 141 6.68 14.95 -14.74
CA GLN A 141 5.29 14.62 -15.06
C GLN A 141 4.41 14.67 -13.81
N PHE A 142 4.90 14.10 -12.71
CA PHE A 142 4.22 14.11 -11.42
C PHE A 142 3.92 15.53 -10.92
N SER A 143 4.89 16.45 -11.04
CA SER A 143 4.73 17.85 -10.61
C SER A 143 3.72 18.66 -11.44
N ARG A 144 3.23 18.11 -12.56
CA ARG A 144 2.24 18.75 -13.44
C ARG A 144 0.84 18.15 -13.29
N LEU A 145 0.67 17.17 -12.40
CA LEU A 145 -0.64 16.58 -12.14
C LEU A 145 -1.59 17.63 -11.57
N PRO A 146 -2.87 17.65 -12.01
CA PRO A 146 -3.85 18.55 -11.46
C PRO A 146 -4.18 18.13 -10.02
N ALA A 147 -4.24 19.11 -9.11
CA ALA A 147 -4.77 18.88 -7.77
C ALA A 147 -6.30 18.73 -7.82
N LEU A 148 -6.85 17.74 -7.11
CA LEU A 148 -8.28 17.59 -6.85
C LEU A 148 -8.55 17.71 -5.35
N PRO A 149 -8.44 18.92 -4.76
CA PRO A 149 -8.55 19.10 -3.31
C PRO A 149 -9.93 18.69 -2.77
N GLN A 150 -10.99 18.78 -3.58
CA GLN A 150 -12.34 18.37 -3.18
C GLN A 150 -12.41 16.87 -2.84
N LEU A 151 -11.74 16.01 -3.61
CA LEU A 151 -11.68 14.59 -3.31
C LEU A 151 -10.89 14.32 -2.03
N GLN A 152 -9.76 15.02 -1.84
CA GLN A 152 -8.95 14.89 -0.63
C GLN A 152 -9.70 15.34 0.63
N CYS A 153 -10.41 16.49 0.56
CA CYS A 153 -11.26 16.96 1.65
C CYS A 153 -12.36 15.94 1.96
N HIS A 154 -13.07 15.45 0.95
CA HIS A 154 -14.14 14.48 1.19
C HIS A 154 -13.61 13.19 1.82
N LEU A 155 -12.45 12.69 1.36
CA LEU A 155 -11.82 11.54 2.00
C LEU A 155 -11.42 11.84 3.45
N LEU A 156 -10.90 13.03 3.76
CA LEU A 156 -10.62 13.42 5.15
C LEU A 156 -11.88 13.37 6.02
N SER A 157 -13.00 13.88 5.52
CA SER A 157 -14.27 13.86 6.27
C SER A 157 -14.74 12.42 6.45
N LEU A 158 -14.70 11.57 5.42
CA LEU A 158 -15.01 10.14 5.54
C LEU A 158 -14.08 9.41 6.52
N MET A 159 -12.80 9.76 6.54
CA MET A 159 -11.82 9.20 7.48
C MET A 159 -12.22 9.39 8.94
N GLY A 160 -12.88 10.51 9.25
CA GLY A 160 -13.33 10.78 10.62
C GLY A 160 -14.39 9.81 11.15
N GLY A 161 -15.06 9.08 10.24
CA GLY A 161 -16.06 8.07 10.57
C GLY A 161 -15.53 6.64 10.63
N LEU A 162 -14.22 6.41 10.39
CA LEU A 162 -13.66 5.07 10.40
C LEU A 162 -13.56 4.50 11.81
N THR A 163 -13.95 3.24 11.97
CA THR A 163 -13.85 2.54 13.25
C THR A 163 -12.54 1.78 13.33
N PHE A 164 -11.54 2.37 14.00
CA PHE A 164 -10.26 1.73 14.26
C PHE A 164 -10.22 1.05 15.65
N ASP A 165 -9.44 -0.03 15.76
CA ASP A 165 -9.13 -0.70 17.03
C ASP A 165 -8.00 0.02 17.77
N TRP A 166 -8.34 1.11 18.45
CA TRP A 166 -7.39 1.98 19.14
C TRP A 166 -6.65 1.31 20.30
N GLU A 167 -7.13 0.15 20.79
CA GLU A 167 -6.49 -0.56 21.89
C GLU A 167 -5.11 -1.11 21.53
N ILE A 168 -4.85 -1.30 20.24
CA ILE A 168 -3.55 -1.75 19.75
C ILE A 168 -2.45 -0.70 19.90
N LEU A 169 -2.80 0.58 20.04
CA LEU A 169 -1.78 1.61 20.17
C LEU A 169 -1.01 1.45 21.49
N PRO A 170 0.32 1.68 21.48
CA PRO A 170 1.10 1.72 22.71
C PRO A 170 0.56 2.76 23.68
N GLU A 171 0.71 2.50 24.98
CA GLU A 171 0.29 3.41 26.03
C GLU A 171 1.02 4.76 25.91
N SER A 172 0.26 5.79 25.58
CA SER A 172 0.74 7.15 25.36
C SER A 172 -0.42 8.14 25.43
N PRO A 173 -0.17 9.45 25.65
CA PRO A 173 -1.22 10.46 25.54
C PRO A 173 -1.94 10.43 24.18
N ARG A 174 -1.21 10.05 23.12
CA ARG A 174 -1.72 9.97 21.75
C ARG A 174 -2.77 8.88 21.56
N LYS A 175 -2.71 7.78 22.32
CA LYS A 175 -3.76 6.74 22.33
C LYS A 175 -5.15 7.33 22.65
N MET A 176 -5.21 8.36 23.51
CA MET A 176 -6.46 9.04 23.86
C MET A 176 -6.82 10.19 22.92
N THR A 177 -5.83 10.95 22.43
CA THR A 177 -6.09 12.18 21.67
C THR A 177 -6.25 11.96 20.17
N LEU A 178 -5.59 10.97 19.58
CA LEU A 178 -5.71 10.68 18.15
C LEU A 178 -7.13 10.27 17.73
N PRO A 179 -7.85 9.39 18.46
CA PRO A 179 -9.24 9.05 18.12
C PRO A 179 -10.13 10.29 18.08
N LEU A 180 -9.98 11.18 19.07
CA LEU A 180 -10.74 12.43 19.15
C LEU A 180 -10.41 13.36 17.96
N GLN A 181 -9.13 13.52 17.63
CA GLN A 181 -8.70 14.31 16.47
C GLN A 181 -9.24 13.75 15.15
N LEU A 182 -9.28 12.42 15.01
CA LEU A 182 -9.86 11.78 13.84
C LEU A 182 -11.36 12.07 13.74
N SER A 183 -12.12 11.88 14.83
CA SER A 183 -13.57 12.16 14.83
C SER A 183 -13.90 13.63 14.52
N LEU A 184 -13.03 14.57 14.91
CA LEU A 184 -13.19 15.99 14.58
C LEU A 184 -13.09 16.29 13.08
N LEU A 185 -12.52 15.39 12.26
CA LEU A 185 -12.47 15.56 10.80
C LEU A 185 -13.88 15.62 10.19
N MET A 186 -14.84 14.85 10.72
CA MET A 186 -16.24 14.86 10.23
C MET A 186 -16.98 16.16 10.55
N MET A 187 -16.48 16.96 11.50
CA MET A 187 -17.19 18.13 12.04
C MET A 187 -16.76 19.44 11.40
N GLN A 188 -15.86 19.40 10.41
CA GLN A 188 -15.30 20.61 9.79
C GLN A 188 -16.30 21.23 8.80
N ASP A 189 -16.30 22.56 8.71
CA ASP A 189 -16.93 23.25 7.58
C ASP A 189 -15.97 23.30 6.38
N ALA A 190 -16.51 23.59 5.18
CA ALA A 190 -15.74 23.55 3.94
C ALA A 190 -14.48 24.45 3.94
N ASN A 191 -14.50 25.57 4.68
CA ASN A 191 -13.34 26.47 4.77
C ASN A 191 -12.27 25.89 5.70
N SER A 192 -12.69 25.28 6.80
CA SER A 192 -11.81 24.65 7.79
C SER A 192 -11.18 23.36 7.25
N GLU A 193 -11.90 22.59 6.43
CA GLU A 193 -11.38 21.39 5.75
C GLU A 193 -10.19 21.71 4.84
N ALA A 194 -10.30 22.75 4.01
CA ALA A 194 -9.23 23.13 3.09
C ALA A 194 -7.96 23.58 3.83
N LEU A 195 -8.12 24.33 4.92
CA LEU A 195 -6.99 24.74 5.77
C LEU A 195 -6.35 23.53 6.46
N LEU A 196 -7.17 22.62 6.99
CA LEU A 196 -6.69 21.40 7.64
C LEU A 196 -5.95 20.49 6.67
N LEU A 197 -6.46 20.31 5.45
CA LEU A 197 -5.78 19.58 4.40
C LEU A 197 -4.38 20.16 4.13
N GLN A 198 -4.27 21.49 3.99
CA GLN A 198 -2.98 22.14 3.78
C GLN A 198 -2.03 21.95 4.99
N GLN A 199 -2.55 21.97 6.22
CA GLN A 199 -1.77 21.72 7.42
C GLN A 199 -1.25 20.27 7.46
N LEU A 200 -2.11 19.30 7.15
CA LEU A 200 -1.74 17.88 7.10
C LEU A 200 -0.70 17.61 6.01
N GLN A 201 -0.84 18.21 4.83
CA GLN A 201 0.14 18.09 3.75
C GLN A 201 1.52 18.64 4.16
N LYS A 202 1.58 19.80 4.81
CA LYS A 202 2.84 20.35 5.34
C LYS A 202 3.41 19.48 6.46
N GLN A 203 2.54 19.00 7.35
CA GLN A 203 2.92 18.15 8.47
C GLN A 203 3.48 16.82 7.99
N TRP A 204 2.90 16.24 6.93
CA TRP A 204 3.40 15.04 6.29
C TRP A 204 4.85 15.21 5.84
N HIS A 205 5.17 16.28 5.10
CA HIS A 205 6.54 16.52 4.64
C HIS A 205 7.55 16.58 5.80
N LYS A 206 7.17 17.27 6.89
CA LYS A 206 7.98 17.36 8.10
C LYS A 206 8.16 15.99 8.76
N ALA A 207 7.06 15.24 8.96
CA ALA A 207 7.09 13.92 9.57
C ALA A 207 7.89 12.92 8.73
N HIS A 208 7.69 12.92 7.41
CA HIS A 208 8.46 12.09 6.47
C HIS A 208 9.96 12.38 6.58
N GLN A 209 10.35 13.66 6.53
CA GLN A 209 11.76 14.03 6.65
C GLN A 209 12.36 13.63 8.00
N GLN A 210 11.60 13.76 9.08
CA GLN A 210 12.09 13.49 10.44
C GLN A 210 12.18 11.99 10.76
N TYR A 211 11.20 11.19 10.34
CA TYR A 211 11.07 9.80 10.79
C TYR A 211 11.31 8.75 9.71
N PHE A 212 11.25 9.12 8.42
CA PHE A 212 11.29 8.17 7.32
C PHE A 212 12.40 8.44 6.28
N ALA A 213 13.13 9.55 6.40
CA ALA A 213 14.21 9.87 5.46
C ALA A 213 15.36 8.85 5.51
N GLU A 214 15.74 8.42 6.72
CA GLU A 214 16.76 7.40 6.93
C GLU A 214 16.20 5.98 6.83
N GLU A 215 14.90 5.80 7.11
CA GLU A 215 14.19 4.51 7.09
C GLU A 215 13.18 4.41 5.93
N ALA A 216 13.57 4.89 4.75
CA ALA A 216 12.70 4.94 3.56
C ALA A 216 12.23 3.55 3.09
N TRP A 217 12.86 2.47 3.59
CA TRP A 217 12.41 1.11 3.34
C TRP A 217 11.07 0.80 3.99
N ILE A 218 10.62 1.47 5.06
CA ILE A 218 9.33 1.16 5.72
C ILE A 218 8.16 1.23 4.73
N PHE A 219 8.05 2.33 3.99
CA PHE A 219 7.03 2.45 2.94
C PHE A 219 7.29 1.56 1.74
N SER A 220 8.57 1.31 1.41
CA SER A 220 8.94 0.39 0.35
C SER A 220 8.41 -1.02 0.65
N ASN A 221 8.72 -1.51 1.85
CA ASN A 221 8.30 -2.78 2.39
C ASN A 221 6.78 -2.88 2.48
N TYR A 222 6.10 -1.82 2.92
CA TYR A 222 4.64 -1.81 2.94
C TYR A 222 4.06 -1.94 1.53
N LEU A 223 4.56 -1.20 0.53
CA LEU A 223 4.10 -1.37 -0.85
C LEU A 223 4.41 -2.77 -1.39
N ILE A 224 5.63 -3.27 -1.22
CA ILE A 224 6.01 -4.63 -1.64
C ILE A 224 5.10 -5.66 -0.99
N TYR A 225 4.83 -5.54 0.32
CA TYR A 225 3.89 -6.38 1.06
C TYR A 225 2.51 -6.38 0.41
N ARG A 226 1.90 -5.20 0.24
CA ARG A 226 0.54 -5.06 -0.31
C ARG A 226 0.48 -5.70 -1.71
N LEU A 227 1.53 -5.57 -2.51
CA LEU A 227 1.58 -6.13 -3.85
C LEU A 227 1.81 -7.64 -3.86
N TYR A 228 2.68 -8.15 -3.00
CA TYR A 228 3.03 -9.57 -2.92
C TYR A 228 1.93 -10.39 -2.23
N HIS A 229 1.40 -9.90 -1.11
CA HIS A 229 0.38 -10.56 -0.30
C HIS A 229 -0.99 -10.57 -1.00
N ASP A 230 -1.42 -9.46 -1.61
CA ASP A 230 -2.72 -9.41 -2.28
C ASP A 230 -2.68 -9.98 -3.71
N THR A 231 -1.51 -10.42 -4.21
CA THR A 231 -1.31 -10.78 -5.63
C THR A 231 -1.74 -9.65 -6.58
N PHE A 232 -1.49 -8.41 -6.17
CA PHE A 232 -1.92 -7.21 -6.87
C PHE A 232 -1.37 -7.15 -8.32
N PRO A 233 -2.13 -6.67 -9.32
CA PRO A 233 -3.46 -6.06 -9.24
C PRO A 233 -4.62 -7.06 -9.40
N GLN A 234 -4.35 -8.37 -9.38
CA GLN A 234 -5.38 -9.37 -9.62
C GLN A 234 -6.51 -9.25 -8.60
N HIS A 235 -7.74 -9.30 -9.09
CA HIS A 235 -8.96 -9.31 -8.27
C HIS A 235 -10.11 -9.92 -9.08
N GLU A 236 -11.05 -10.57 -8.41
CA GLU A 236 -12.17 -11.26 -9.10
C GLU A 236 -13.18 -10.28 -9.70
N SER A 237 -13.47 -9.18 -9.01
CA SER A 237 -14.58 -8.28 -9.34
C SER A 237 -14.20 -6.82 -9.62
N ALA A 238 -12.95 -6.43 -9.35
CA ALA A 238 -12.52 -5.03 -9.42
C ALA A 238 -11.59 -4.82 -10.61
N SER A 239 -11.68 -3.67 -11.27
CA SER A 239 -10.74 -3.32 -12.33
C SER A 239 -9.33 -3.05 -11.78
N ILE A 240 -8.32 -3.13 -12.64
CA ILE A 240 -6.93 -2.83 -12.26
C ILE A 240 -6.81 -1.40 -11.71
N THR A 241 -7.46 -0.43 -12.36
CA THR A 241 -7.47 0.98 -11.93
C THR A 241 -8.22 1.18 -10.61
N GLN A 242 -9.30 0.44 -10.36
CA GLN A 242 -9.98 0.45 -9.06
C GLN A 242 -9.05 -0.08 -7.95
N ARG A 243 -8.33 -1.19 -8.19
CA ARG A 243 -7.37 -1.74 -7.23
C ARG A 243 -6.24 -0.77 -6.93
N LEU A 244 -5.72 -0.07 -7.94
CA LEU A 244 -4.75 1.01 -7.73
C LEU A 244 -5.33 2.12 -6.86
N PHE A 245 -6.56 2.56 -7.14
CA PHE A 245 -7.22 3.60 -6.37
C PHE A 245 -7.40 3.19 -4.89
N GLU A 246 -7.79 1.94 -4.63
CA GLU A 246 -7.90 1.40 -3.27
C GLU A 246 -6.54 1.39 -2.55
N LEU A 247 -5.47 0.95 -3.23
CA LEU A 247 -4.11 0.97 -2.69
C LEU A 247 -3.63 2.39 -2.35
N VAL A 248 -3.87 3.35 -3.24
CA VAL A 248 -3.49 4.75 -3.03
C VAL A 248 -4.34 5.39 -1.94
N THR A 249 -5.61 5.01 -1.82
CA THR A 249 -6.46 5.42 -0.70
C THR A 249 -5.88 4.91 0.61
N ASP A 250 -5.52 3.64 0.72
CA ASP A 250 -4.89 3.08 1.92
C ASP A 250 -3.58 3.82 2.28
N PHE A 251 -2.78 4.17 1.26
CA PHE A 251 -1.58 4.99 1.44
C PHE A 251 -1.90 6.41 1.95
N TYR A 252 -2.95 7.03 1.42
CA TYR A 252 -3.45 8.33 1.89
C TYR A 252 -3.92 8.26 3.36
N LEU A 253 -4.57 7.17 3.76
CA LEU A 253 -5.04 6.94 5.13
C LEU A 253 -3.86 6.88 6.12
N ILE A 254 -2.85 6.04 5.86
CA ILE A 254 -1.70 5.92 6.76
C ILE A 254 -0.92 7.24 6.85
N ARG A 255 -0.76 7.95 5.72
CA ARG A 255 -0.13 9.26 5.67
C ARG A 255 -0.85 10.28 6.56
N THR A 256 -2.18 10.27 6.50
CA THR A 256 -3.03 11.16 7.31
C THR A 256 -2.93 10.80 8.79
N LEU A 257 -2.98 9.52 9.15
CA LEU A 257 -2.83 9.06 10.54
C LEU A 257 -1.48 9.50 11.15
N LEU A 258 -0.38 9.33 10.40
CA LEU A 258 0.95 9.78 10.80
C LEU A 258 1.04 11.30 10.94
N SER A 259 0.38 12.04 10.04
CA SER A 259 0.34 13.50 10.08
C SER A 259 -0.45 13.99 11.28
N LEU A 260 -1.62 13.39 11.57
CA LEU A 260 -2.43 13.69 12.76
C LEU A 260 -1.67 13.37 14.05
N TRP A 261 -0.97 12.23 14.10
CA TRP A 261 -0.16 11.86 15.26
C TRP A 261 0.84 12.95 15.64
N THR A 262 1.53 13.49 14.63
CA THR A 262 2.64 14.43 14.83
C THR A 262 2.20 15.90 14.79
N LEU A 263 0.93 16.19 14.51
CA LEU A 263 0.40 17.54 14.31
C LEU A 263 0.53 18.43 15.56
N ASP A 264 0.40 17.86 16.75
CA ASP A 264 0.57 18.58 18.03
C ASP A 264 2.04 18.65 18.49
N GLY A 265 2.98 18.17 17.68
CA GLY A 265 4.39 18.08 18.00
C GLY A 265 4.79 16.83 18.78
N SER A 266 3.88 15.88 19.01
CA SER A 266 4.20 14.61 19.66
C SER A 266 5.26 13.82 18.89
N PRO A 267 6.19 13.17 19.60
CA PRO A 267 7.15 12.29 18.97
C PRO A 267 6.45 11.05 18.41
N LEU A 268 7.07 10.47 17.39
CA LEU A 268 6.62 9.24 16.76
C LEU A 268 7.75 8.21 16.87
N SER A 269 7.57 7.20 17.73
CA SER A 269 8.53 6.10 17.87
C SER A 269 8.30 5.02 16.82
N GLN A 270 9.26 4.11 16.62
CA GLN A 270 9.05 2.96 15.73
C GLN A 270 7.87 2.08 16.16
N ALA A 271 7.66 1.88 17.46
CA ALA A 271 6.53 1.14 17.97
C ALA A 271 5.20 1.81 17.58
N ASP A 272 5.13 3.14 17.63
CA ASP A 272 3.95 3.90 17.19
C ASP A 272 3.74 3.79 15.67
N ILE A 273 4.82 3.86 14.88
CA ILE A 273 4.76 3.67 13.42
C ILE A 273 4.14 2.30 13.09
N PHE A 274 4.70 1.22 13.63
CA PHE A 274 4.22 -0.12 13.33
C PHE A 274 2.79 -0.33 13.84
N ALA A 275 2.45 0.18 15.03
CA ALA A 275 1.09 0.13 15.54
C ALA A 275 0.09 0.87 14.63
N LEU A 276 0.46 2.01 14.03
CA LEU A 276 -0.41 2.72 13.07
C LEU A 276 -0.60 1.95 11.75
N PHE A 277 0.45 1.28 11.25
CA PHE A 277 0.29 0.38 10.11
C PHE A 277 -0.61 -0.81 10.47
N THR A 278 -0.43 -1.40 11.64
CA THR A 278 -1.29 -2.50 12.12
C THR A 278 -2.74 -2.06 12.30
N LEU A 279 -2.96 -0.86 12.84
CA LEU A 279 -4.27 -0.25 13.01
C LEU A 279 -5.01 -0.16 11.67
N LEU A 280 -4.31 0.34 10.64
CA LEU A 280 -4.85 0.40 9.28
C LEU A 280 -5.12 -1.01 8.73
N GLU A 281 -4.18 -1.94 8.84
CA GLU A 281 -4.35 -3.31 8.33
C GLU A 281 -5.51 -4.05 9.02
N ARG A 282 -5.73 -3.86 10.33
CA ARG A 282 -6.92 -4.38 11.04
C ARG A 282 -8.20 -3.80 10.46
N TRP A 283 -8.27 -2.47 10.28
CA TRP A 283 -9.43 -1.85 9.66
C TRP A 283 -9.67 -2.36 8.23
N ARG A 284 -8.61 -2.49 7.42
CA ARG A 284 -8.72 -2.98 6.04
C ARG A 284 -9.29 -4.39 5.92
N HIS A 285 -9.12 -5.23 6.93
CA HIS A 285 -9.69 -6.59 6.99
C HIS A 285 -11.02 -6.66 7.76
N SER A 286 -11.52 -5.52 8.26
CA SER A 286 -12.83 -5.44 8.91
C SER A 286 -13.96 -5.44 7.88
N GLU A 287 -15.15 -5.86 8.31
CA GLU A 287 -16.37 -5.84 7.49
C GLU A 287 -16.77 -4.40 7.06
N GLU A 288 -16.46 -3.40 7.89
CA GLU A 288 -16.76 -1.99 7.61
C GLU A 288 -16.02 -1.47 6.39
N SER A 289 -14.79 -1.95 6.17
CA SER A 289 -13.92 -1.46 5.09
C SER A 289 -14.55 -1.59 3.71
N ALA A 290 -15.30 -2.66 3.45
CA ALA A 290 -15.99 -2.87 2.18
C ALA A 290 -17.08 -1.82 1.95
N SER A 291 -17.88 -1.52 2.98
CA SER A 291 -18.94 -0.49 2.92
C SER A 291 -18.34 0.89 2.68
N VAL A 292 -17.28 1.24 3.41
CA VAL A 292 -16.62 2.54 3.24
C VAL A 292 -15.97 2.67 1.86
N ARG A 293 -15.32 1.62 1.35
CA ARG A 293 -14.79 1.62 -0.02
C ARG A 293 -15.88 1.86 -1.04
N GLN A 294 -17.07 1.26 -0.87
CA GLN A 294 -18.20 1.51 -1.76
C GLN A 294 -18.70 2.97 -1.68
N GLN A 295 -18.74 3.57 -0.49
CA GLN A 295 -19.08 4.98 -0.33
C GLN A 295 -18.07 5.89 -1.04
N VAL A 296 -16.78 5.60 -0.89
CA VAL A 296 -15.70 6.32 -1.59
C VAL A 296 -15.81 6.18 -3.10
N GLN A 297 -16.25 5.03 -3.61
CA GLN A 297 -16.45 4.85 -5.05
C GLN A 297 -17.63 5.67 -5.59
N ALA A 298 -18.70 5.80 -4.81
CA ALA A 298 -19.92 6.52 -5.22
C ALA A 298 -19.73 8.03 -5.43
N ILE A 299 -18.68 8.60 -4.85
CA ILE A 299 -18.37 10.04 -4.86
C ILE A 299 -17.27 10.40 -5.86
N LEU A 300 -16.72 9.43 -6.59
CA LEU A 300 -15.57 9.67 -7.46
C LEU A 300 -15.95 10.64 -8.60
N PRO A 301 -15.11 11.65 -8.89
CA PRO A 301 -15.46 12.68 -9.86
C PRO A 301 -15.47 12.18 -11.31
N ALA A 302 -14.78 11.09 -11.65
CA ALA A 302 -14.84 10.45 -12.98
C ALA A 302 -14.13 9.07 -13.04
N ASP A 303 -12.80 9.08 -12.97
CA ASP A 303 -11.92 7.95 -13.27
C ASP A 303 -11.07 7.57 -12.05
N TYR A 304 -10.97 6.28 -11.77
CA TYR A 304 -10.13 5.72 -10.70
C TYR A 304 -8.68 6.14 -10.81
N LEU A 305 -8.11 6.18 -12.01
CA LEU A 305 -6.70 6.51 -12.20
C LEU A 305 -6.41 7.97 -11.83
N LEU A 306 -7.19 8.90 -12.38
CA LEU A 306 -7.06 10.33 -12.07
C LEU A 306 -7.31 10.60 -10.58
N SER A 307 -8.32 9.94 -10.01
CA SER A 307 -8.63 10.03 -8.58
C SER A 307 -7.43 9.56 -7.75
N ALA A 308 -6.84 8.40 -8.08
CA ALA A 308 -5.66 7.88 -7.40
C ALA A 308 -4.49 8.86 -7.46
N PHE A 309 -4.16 9.36 -8.65
CA PHE A 309 -3.08 10.34 -8.83
C PHE A 309 -3.30 11.63 -8.03
N SER A 310 -4.54 12.09 -7.94
CA SER A 310 -4.85 13.28 -7.17
C SER A 310 -4.59 13.11 -5.66
N LEU A 311 -4.69 11.90 -5.11
CA LEU A 311 -4.40 11.63 -3.71
C LEU A 311 -2.90 11.61 -3.40
N LEU A 312 -2.05 11.44 -4.41
CA LEU A 312 -0.59 11.42 -4.23
C LEU A 312 -0.02 12.83 -4.04
N ILE A 313 -0.72 13.87 -4.49
CA ILE A 313 -0.26 15.26 -4.43
C ILE A 313 -0.39 15.79 -2.98
N CYS A 314 0.67 16.43 -2.49
CA CYS A 314 0.72 17.18 -1.23
C CYS A 314 1.24 18.61 -1.45
#